data_AF-A0A969EY56-F1
#
_entry.id   AF-A0A969EY56-F1
#
_cell.length_a   1.000
_cell.length_b   1.000
_cell.length_c   1.000
_cell.angle_alpha   90.00
_cell.angle_beta   90.00
_cell.angle_gamma   90.00
#
_symmetry.space_group_name_H-M   'P 1'
#
loop_
_entity.id
_entity.type
_entity.pdbx_description
1 polymer ?
#
loop_
_entity_poly.entity_id
_entity_poly.type
_entity_poly.pdbx_seq_one_letter_code
_entity_poly.pdbx_strand_id
1 'polypeptide(L)'
;MQTPVEQATITAVRNAALMLRAGFTSAISFGSTYQIDVALRDAINAGRIIGPRLLAAGRDLGATASNVDSGGGLSQIADGPWALRKAVREQRKARVDVVKIFIDGEAINPINPPGELSFCDEEVAAVVDEAHRRRMRSHVMHVPLPR
;
A
#
# COMPACT_ATOMS: atom_id res chain seq x y z
N MET A 1 -7.34 -13.87 -12.54
CA MET A 1 -8.68 -13.81 -11.91
C MET A 1 -8.54 -13.11 -10.59
N GLN A 2 -9.36 -12.09 -10.32
CA GLN A 2 -9.33 -11.38 -9.04
C GLN A 2 -9.88 -12.29 -7.93
N THR A 3 -9.15 -12.44 -6.82
CA THR A 3 -9.60 -13.24 -5.68
C THR A 3 -10.80 -12.56 -5.03
N PRO A 4 -11.95 -13.24 -4.82
CA PRO A 4 -13.10 -12.68 -4.12
C PRO A 4 -12.73 -12.15 -2.73
N VAL A 5 -13.42 -11.10 -2.28
CA VAL A 5 -13.10 -10.41 -1.02
C VAL A 5 -13.18 -11.34 0.19
N GLU A 6 -14.13 -12.29 0.19
CA GLU A 6 -14.32 -13.28 1.26
C GLU A 6 -13.10 -14.19 1.37
N GLN A 7 -12.61 -14.70 0.23
CA GLN A 7 -11.46 -15.60 0.19
C GLN A 7 -10.15 -14.87 0.52
N ALA A 8 -9.98 -13.64 0.04
CA ALA A 8 -8.86 -12.78 0.39
C ALA A 8 -8.84 -12.49 1.90
N THR A 9 -10.00 -12.20 2.49
CA THR A 9 -10.14 -11.93 3.93
C THR A 9 -9.79 -13.15 4.77
N ILE A 10 -10.34 -14.32 4.45
CA ILE A 10 -10.02 -15.57 5.16
C ILE A 10 -8.51 -15.85 5.12
N THR A 11 -7.89 -15.65 3.95
CA THR A 11 -6.45 -15.82 3.76
C THR A 11 -5.64 -14.83 4.61
N ALA A 12 -6.05 -13.56 4.66
CA ALA A 12 -5.39 -12.53 5.46
C ALA A 12 -5.43 -12.85 6.96
N VAL A 13 -6.58 -13.30 7.48
CA VAL A 13 -6.73 -13.72 8.89
C VAL A 13 -5.80 -14.90 9.21
N ARG A 14 -5.78 -15.93 8.34
CA ARG A 14 -4.88 -17.08 8.49
C ARG A 14 -3.42 -16.65 8.50
N ASN A 15 -3.03 -15.75 7.60
CA ASN A 15 -1.65 -15.28 7.48
C ASN A 15 -1.22 -14.44 8.70
N ALA A 16 -2.11 -13.62 9.28
CA ALA A 16 -1.80 -12.88 10.51
C ALA A 16 -1.51 -13.81 11.70
N ALA A 17 -2.31 -14.88 11.87
CA ALA A 17 -2.06 -15.88 12.90
C ALA A 17 -0.74 -16.63 12.65
N LEU A 18 -0.44 -16.96 11.38
CA LEU A 18 0.82 -17.60 11.00
C LEU A 18 2.04 -16.72 11.32
N MET A 19 1.99 -15.42 10.97
CA MET A 19 3.07 -14.47 11.28
C MET A 19 3.36 -14.43 12.78
N LEU A 20 2.33 -14.33 13.61
CA LEU A 20 2.50 -14.29 15.06
C LEU A 20 3.09 -15.59 15.61
N ARG A 21 2.60 -16.74 15.12
CA ARG A 21 3.14 -18.07 15.50
C ARG A 21 4.59 -18.26 15.07
N ALA A 22 5.03 -17.59 14.02
CA ALA A 22 6.42 -17.56 13.57
C ALA A 22 7.31 -16.57 14.36
N GLY A 23 6.76 -15.87 15.37
CA GLY A 23 7.50 -14.95 16.23
C GLY A 23 7.47 -13.48 15.80
N PHE A 24 6.81 -13.14 14.69
CA PHE A 24 6.63 -11.75 14.29
C PHE A 24 5.53 -11.11 15.14
N THR A 25 5.90 -10.17 16.01
CA THR A 25 4.94 -9.48 16.91
C THR A 25 4.46 -8.14 16.37
N SER A 26 5.02 -7.67 15.25
CA SER A 26 4.59 -6.47 14.53
C SER A 26 4.81 -6.63 13.04
N ALA A 27 3.93 -6.03 12.23
CA ALA A 27 4.00 -6.05 10.78
C ALA A 27 3.51 -4.71 10.20
N ILE A 28 3.99 -4.37 9.01
CA ILE A 28 3.52 -3.24 8.22
C ILE A 28 2.99 -3.83 6.91
N SER A 29 1.73 -3.53 6.60
CA SER A 29 1.14 -3.86 5.30
C SER A 29 1.83 -3.09 4.19
N PHE A 30 1.95 -3.69 3.01
CA PHE A 30 2.52 -3.08 1.81
C PHE A 30 1.51 -3.11 0.66
N GLY A 31 0.24 -2.88 0.98
CA GLY A 31 -0.86 -2.91 0.04
C GLY A 31 -1.84 -4.02 0.36
N SER A 32 -3.12 -3.74 0.18
CA SER A 32 -4.21 -4.69 0.38
C SER A 32 -5.32 -4.45 -0.63
N THR A 33 -5.68 -5.51 -1.34
CA THR A 33 -6.95 -5.52 -2.07
C THR A 33 -8.09 -5.30 -1.09
N TYR A 34 -9.11 -4.54 -1.52
CA TYR A 34 -10.31 -4.22 -0.74
C TYR A 34 -10.05 -3.55 0.63
N GLN A 35 -8.83 -3.09 0.93
CA GLN A 35 -8.44 -2.52 2.23
C GLN A 35 -8.69 -3.46 3.42
N ILE A 36 -8.54 -4.77 3.19
CA ILE A 36 -8.69 -5.81 4.22
C ILE A 36 -7.74 -5.59 5.41
N ASP A 37 -6.53 -5.10 5.15
CA ASP A 37 -5.53 -4.79 6.17
C ASP A 37 -6.01 -3.79 7.24
N VAL A 38 -6.82 -2.79 6.87
CA VAL A 38 -7.45 -1.85 7.81
C VAL A 38 -8.40 -2.59 8.75
N ALA A 39 -9.30 -3.42 8.21
CA ALA A 39 -10.26 -4.18 9.00
C ALA A 39 -9.57 -5.23 9.89
N LEU A 40 -8.53 -5.88 9.36
CA LEU A 40 -7.72 -6.86 10.07
C LEU A 40 -6.97 -6.21 11.24
N ARG A 41 -6.32 -5.06 11.01
CA ARG A 41 -5.68 -4.28 12.07
C ARG A 41 -6.67 -3.95 13.18
N ASP A 42 -7.83 -3.42 12.83
CA ASP A 42 -8.83 -2.99 13.80
C ASP A 42 -9.37 -4.18 14.60
N ALA A 43 -9.57 -5.34 13.96
CA ALA A 43 -9.96 -6.57 14.63
C ALA A 43 -8.88 -7.13 15.57
N ILE A 44 -7.60 -7.04 15.19
CA ILE A 44 -6.46 -7.42 16.04
C ILE A 44 -6.37 -6.49 17.26
N ASN A 45 -6.45 -5.17 17.05
CA ASN A 45 -6.41 -4.17 18.12
C ASN A 45 -7.57 -4.32 19.11
N ALA A 46 -8.74 -4.77 18.62
CA ALA A 46 -9.91 -5.06 19.44
C ALA A 46 -9.87 -6.45 20.11
N GLY A 47 -8.81 -7.25 19.89
CA GLY A 47 -8.67 -8.61 20.45
C GLY A 47 -9.62 -9.64 19.85
N ARG A 48 -10.29 -9.35 18.71
CA ARG A 48 -11.23 -10.28 18.05
C ARG A 48 -10.51 -11.29 17.15
N ILE A 49 -9.34 -10.95 16.66
CA ILE A 49 -8.49 -11.79 15.80
C ILE A 49 -7.09 -11.83 16.38
N ILE A 50 -6.47 -13.01 16.38
CA ILE A 50 -5.09 -13.21 16.80
C ILE A 50 -4.16 -12.82 15.64
N GLY A 51 -3.22 -11.90 15.89
CA GLY A 51 -2.22 -11.47 14.93
C GLY A 51 -1.19 -10.49 15.52
N PRO A 52 -0.15 -10.13 14.76
CA PRO A 52 0.81 -9.10 15.16
C PRO A 52 0.17 -7.72 15.21
N ARG A 53 0.79 -6.77 15.93
CA ARG A 53 0.44 -5.34 15.78
C ARG A 53 0.66 -4.94 14.32
N LEU A 54 -0.39 -4.48 13.65
CA LEU A 54 -0.38 -4.22 12.21
C LEU A 54 -0.48 -2.71 11.95
N LEU A 55 0.29 -2.21 10.99
CA LEU A 55 0.01 -0.93 10.34
C LEU A 55 -0.60 -1.21 8.96
N ALA A 56 -1.74 -0.60 8.68
CA ALA A 56 -2.44 -0.75 7.40
C ALA A 56 -1.91 0.24 6.36
N ALA A 57 -1.81 -0.20 5.11
CA ALA A 57 -1.36 0.58 3.96
C ALA A 57 -2.48 0.85 2.94
N GLY A 58 -3.57 0.06 2.98
CA GLY A 58 -4.69 0.24 2.05
C GLY A 58 -4.27 0.00 0.60
N ARG A 59 -4.67 0.89 -0.31
CA ARG A 59 -4.36 0.77 -1.74
C ARG A 59 -2.98 1.36 -2.06
N ASP A 60 -2.31 0.78 -3.04
CA ASP A 60 -1.03 1.27 -3.53
C ASP A 60 -1.25 2.48 -4.45
N LEU A 61 -0.54 3.59 -4.18
CA LEU A 61 -0.56 4.74 -5.08
C LEU A 61 0.47 4.54 -6.19
N GLY A 62 0.06 4.77 -7.43
CA GLY A 62 0.93 4.72 -8.60
C GLY A 62 0.50 5.71 -9.66
N ALA A 63 1.42 6.01 -10.57
CA ALA A 63 1.15 6.81 -11.76
C ALA A 63 0.46 5.96 -12.83
N THR A 64 -0.11 6.62 -13.83
CA THR A 64 -0.52 5.97 -15.07
C THR A 64 0.65 5.18 -15.67
N ALA A 65 0.39 3.95 -16.10
CA ALA A 65 1.38 3.00 -16.62
C ALA A 65 2.47 2.50 -15.63
N SER A 66 2.36 2.83 -14.34
CA SER A 66 3.22 2.26 -13.30
C SER A 66 2.95 0.77 -13.07
N ASN A 67 3.82 0.11 -12.28
CA ASN A 67 3.68 -1.31 -11.95
C ASN A 67 2.37 -1.69 -11.27
N VAL A 68 1.76 -0.74 -10.58
CA VAL A 68 0.46 -0.94 -9.95
C VAL A 68 -0.70 -0.49 -10.82
N ASP A 69 -0.48 0.06 -12.01
CA ASP A 69 -1.57 0.30 -12.98
C ASP A 69 -2.01 -1.00 -13.66
N SER A 70 -2.42 -1.95 -12.82
CA SER A 70 -2.99 -3.23 -13.17
C SER A 70 -4.37 -3.36 -12.54
N GLY A 71 -5.27 -4.05 -13.24
CA GLY A 71 -6.63 -4.30 -12.74
C GLY A 71 -6.62 -5.08 -11.42
N GLY A 72 -7.72 -5.03 -10.67
CA GLY A 72 -7.89 -5.84 -9.46
C GLY A 72 -7.98 -5.05 -8.14
N GLY A 73 -8.07 -3.72 -8.21
CA GLY A 73 -8.49 -2.88 -7.08
C GLY A 73 -7.45 -2.70 -5.97
N LEU A 74 -6.24 -3.26 -6.12
CA LEU A 74 -5.11 -3.02 -5.23
C LEU A 74 -4.62 -1.56 -5.32
N SER A 75 -4.79 -0.94 -6.48
CA SER A 75 -4.06 0.28 -6.83
C SER A 75 -4.99 1.46 -6.98
N GLN A 76 -4.54 2.63 -6.59
CA GLN A 76 -5.21 3.91 -6.80
C GLN A 76 -4.29 4.79 -7.67
N ILE A 77 -4.68 4.97 -8.93
CA ILE A 77 -3.92 5.75 -9.89
C ILE A 77 -4.22 7.24 -9.73
N ALA A 78 -3.17 8.05 -9.67
CA ALA A 78 -3.26 9.49 -9.58
C ALA A 78 -2.01 10.15 -10.15
N ASP A 79 -2.21 11.11 -11.06
CA ASP A 79 -1.14 11.84 -11.74
C ASP A 79 -1.20 13.33 -11.37
N GLY A 80 -0.03 13.91 -11.10
CA GLY A 80 0.14 15.29 -10.68
C GLY A 80 -0.02 15.51 -9.17
N PRO A 81 0.63 16.55 -8.63
CA PRO A 81 0.77 16.76 -7.19
C PRO A 81 -0.58 16.94 -6.46
N TRP A 82 -1.55 17.60 -7.10
CA TRP A 82 -2.86 17.84 -6.47
C TRP A 82 -3.75 16.59 -6.44
N ALA A 83 -3.69 15.75 -7.47
CA ALA A 83 -4.38 14.47 -7.49
C ALA A 83 -3.80 13.53 -6.43
N LEU A 84 -2.48 13.49 -6.31
CA LEU A 84 -1.79 12.72 -5.27
C LEU A 84 -2.13 13.20 -3.86
N ARG A 85 -2.20 14.51 -3.62
CA ARG A 85 -2.68 15.06 -2.33
C ARG A 85 -4.11 14.64 -2.02
N LYS A 86 -4.99 14.64 -3.02
CA LYS A 86 -6.36 14.14 -2.87
C LYS A 86 -6.35 12.65 -2.53
N ALA A 87 -5.53 11.85 -3.20
CA ALA A 87 -5.40 10.42 -2.94
C ALA A 87 -4.93 10.15 -1.50
N VAL A 88 -3.93 10.88 -0.99
CA VAL A 88 -3.49 10.80 0.42
C VAL A 88 -4.64 11.11 1.39
N ARG A 89 -5.50 12.09 1.09
CA ARG A 89 -6.67 12.42 1.92
C ARG A 89 -7.72 11.32 1.90
N GLU A 90 -7.89 10.64 0.76
CA GLU A 90 -8.80 9.50 0.64
C GLU A 90 -8.28 8.29 1.43
N GLN A 91 -6.97 8.01 1.37
CA GLN A 91 -6.32 7.01 2.23
C GLN A 91 -6.49 7.34 3.72
N ARG A 92 -6.36 8.62 4.09
CA ARG A 92 -6.66 9.08 5.45
C ARG A 92 -8.11 8.85 5.85
N LYS A 93 -9.07 9.15 4.97
CA LYS A 93 -10.50 8.89 5.19
C LYS A 93 -10.74 7.40 5.42
N ALA A 94 -10.01 6.53 4.72
CA ALA A 94 -10.02 5.08 4.90
C ALA A 94 -9.27 4.59 6.15
N ARG A 95 -8.71 5.50 6.97
CA ARG A 95 -8.00 5.19 8.22
C ARG A 95 -6.74 4.35 8.00
N VAL A 96 -6.07 4.54 6.87
CA VAL A 96 -4.75 3.95 6.59
C VAL A 96 -3.66 4.62 7.43
N ASP A 97 -2.65 3.85 7.84
CA ASP A 97 -1.53 4.32 8.66
C ASP A 97 -0.33 4.77 7.81
N VAL A 98 -0.10 4.07 6.70
CA VAL A 98 1.06 4.26 5.82
C VAL A 98 0.61 4.46 4.38
N VAL A 99 1.04 5.54 3.73
CA VAL A 99 0.85 5.71 2.29
C VAL A 99 2.04 5.08 1.57
N LYS A 100 1.78 4.08 0.72
CA LYS A 100 2.78 3.45 -0.15
C LYS A 100 2.67 4.04 -1.56
N ILE A 101 3.81 4.43 -2.13
CA ILE A 101 3.94 4.84 -3.54
C ILE A 101 4.90 3.92 -4.29
N PHE A 102 4.63 3.70 -5.57
CA PHE A 102 5.57 3.11 -6.53
C PHE A 102 6.31 4.24 -7.24
N ILE A 103 7.61 4.38 -6.97
CA ILE A 103 8.40 5.49 -7.54
C ILE A 103 9.11 5.09 -8.83
N ASP A 104 9.27 3.80 -9.08
CA ASP A 104 9.89 3.24 -10.28
C ASP A 104 9.24 1.94 -10.73
N GLY A 105 9.66 1.50 -11.90
CA GLY A 105 9.23 0.24 -12.50
C GLY A 105 9.84 -1.00 -11.87
N GLU A 106 9.33 -2.17 -12.24
CA GLU A 106 9.90 -3.47 -11.88
C GLU A 106 10.03 -4.37 -13.12
N ALA A 107 10.91 -5.38 -13.06
CA ALA A 107 11.25 -6.22 -14.21
C ALA A 107 10.07 -7.00 -14.82
N ILE A 108 8.95 -7.07 -14.11
CA ILE A 108 7.71 -7.74 -14.54
C ILE A 108 6.82 -6.85 -15.42
N ASN A 109 7.07 -5.54 -15.50
CA ASN A 109 6.30 -4.59 -16.29
C ASN A 109 7.13 -4.11 -17.50
N PRO A 110 6.79 -4.51 -18.74
CA PRO A 110 7.53 -4.07 -19.92
C PRO A 110 7.27 -2.60 -20.28
N ILE A 111 6.24 -1.96 -19.72
CA ILE A 111 5.88 -0.56 -20.00
C ILE A 111 6.67 0.40 -19.08
N ASN A 112 6.92 0.01 -17.83
CA ASN A 112 7.73 0.78 -16.88
C ASN A 112 8.82 -0.15 -16.31
N PRO A 113 10.00 -0.19 -16.95
CA PRO A 113 11.11 -1.04 -16.51
C PRO A 113 11.79 -0.50 -15.24
N PRO A 114 12.58 -1.35 -14.55
CA PRO A 114 13.38 -0.91 -13.41
C PRO A 114 14.25 0.30 -13.71
N GLY A 115 14.36 1.22 -12.76
CA GLY A 115 15.15 2.44 -12.90
C GLY A 115 14.46 3.59 -13.65
N GLU A 116 13.31 3.35 -14.27
CA GLU A 116 12.48 4.41 -14.85
C GLU A 116 11.47 4.93 -13.81
N LEU A 117 11.63 6.20 -13.40
CA LEU A 117 10.80 6.80 -12.37
C LEU A 117 9.38 7.07 -12.88
N SER A 118 8.38 6.65 -12.11
CA SER A 118 6.96 6.85 -12.43
C SER A 118 6.42 8.21 -11.97
N PHE A 119 7.12 8.91 -11.07
CA PHE A 119 6.74 10.23 -10.55
C PHE A 119 7.91 11.21 -10.62
N CYS A 120 7.61 12.49 -10.77
CA CYS A 120 8.59 13.56 -10.61
C CYS A 120 8.77 13.94 -9.13
N ASP A 121 9.83 14.70 -8.83
CA ASP A 121 10.13 15.14 -7.46
C ASP A 121 8.99 15.95 -6.82
N GLU A 122 8.28 16.76 -7.62
CA GLU A 122 7.13 17.56 -7.14
C GLU A 122 5.99 16.65 -6.66
N GLU A 123 5.72 15.58 -7.40
CA GLU A 123 4.68 14.60 -7.08
C GLU A 123 5.01 13.82 -5.80
N VAL A 124 6.25 13.35 -5.69
CA VAL A 124 6.74 12.65 -4.50
C VAL A 124 6.69 13.57 -3.28
N ALA A 125 7.17 14.82 -3.42
CA ALA A 125 7.12 15.82 -2.36
C ALA A 125 5.69 16.12 -1.92
N ALA A 126 4.74 16.19 -2.87
CA ALA A 126 3.33 16.42 -2.57
C ALA A 126 2.71 15.30 -1.73
N VAL A 127 3.02 14.02 -2.02
CA VAL A 127 2.59 12.87 -1.22
C VAL A 127 3.16 12.95 0.19
N VAL A 128 4.48 13.12 0.31
CA VAL A 128 5.20 13.11 1.59
C VAL A 128 4.71 14.25 2.50
N ASP A 129 4.62 15.47 1.98
CA ASP A 129 4.14 16.64 2.72
C ASP A 129 2.69 16.45 3.19
N GLU A 130 1.79 15.98 2.33
CA GLU A 130 0.38 15.77 2.70
C GLU A 130 0.20 14.67 3.76
N ALA A 131 0.99 13.58 3.67
CA ALA A 131 0.99 12.48 4.63
C ALA A 131 1.51 12.94 6.00
N HIS A 132 2.64 13.65 6.03
CA HIS A 132 3.24 14.16 7.27
C HIS A 132 2.35 15.19 7.97
N ARG A 133 1.71 16.10 7.24
CA ARG A 133 0.72 17.05 7.81
C ARG A 133 -0.43 16.36 8.54
N ARG A 134 -0.72 15.09 8.20
CA ARG A 134 -1.77 14.26 8.80
C ARG A 134 -1.24 13.26 9.81
N ARG A 135 0.06 13.27 10.11
CA ARG A 135 0.73 12.27 10.96
C ARG A 135 0.57 10.84 10.44
N MET A 136 0.50 10.69 9.11
CA MET A 136 0.63 9.40 8.43
C MET A 136 2.09 9.20 8.07
N ARG A 137 2.53 7.94 7.96
CA ARG A 137 3.87 7.63 7.44
C ARG A 137 3.78 7.52 5.91
N SER A 138 4.87 7.83 5.22
CA SER A 138 5.03 7.53 3.79
C SER A 138 6.11 6.47 3.62
N HIS A 139 5.90 5.53 2.69
CA HIS A 139 6.89 4.54 2.31
C HIS A 139 7.08 4.55 0.80
N VAL A 140 8.34 4.49 0.39
CA VAL A 140 8.77 4.54 -1.02
C VAL A 140 9.39 3.21 -1.38
N MET A 141 8.84 2.55 -2.40
CA MET A 141 9.41 1.34 -2.97
C MET A 141 10.25 1.72 -4.19
N HIS A 142 11.53 1.34 -4.19
CA HIS A 142 12.49 1.52 -5.29
C HIS A 142 13.13 0.17 -5.62
N VAL A 143 13.17 -0.20 -6.90
CA VAL A 143 13.85 -1.39 -7.39
C VAL A 143 15.21 -1.00 -7.99
N PRO A 144 16.33 -1.29 -7.29
CA PRO A 144 17.65 -0.94 -7.79
C PRO A 144 17.99 -1.75 -9.04
N LEU A 145 18.68 -1.12 -9.98
CA LEU A 145 19.23 -1.81 -11.15
C LEU A 145 20.28 -2.85 -10.70
N PRO A 146 20.33 -4.05 -11.33
CA PRO A 146 21.42 -4.99 -11.10
C PRO A 146 22.76 -4.32 -11.45
N ARG A 147 23.76 -4.51 -10.59
CA ARG A 147 25.14 -4.06 -10.84
C ARG A 147 25.83 -4.92 -11.88
#